data_AF-A0A1L5NX58-F1
#
_entry.id   AF-A0A1L5NX58-F1
#
_cell.length_a   1.000
_cell.length_b   1.000
_cell.length_c   1.000
_cell.angle_alpha   90.00
_cell.angle_beta   90.00
_cell.angle_gamma   90.00
#
_symmetry.space_group_name_H-M   'P 1'
#
loop_
_entity.id
_entity.type
_entity.pdbx_description
1 polymer ?
#
loop_
_entity_poly.entity_id
_entity_poly.type
_entity_poly.pdbx_seq_one_letter_code
_entity_poly.pdbx_strand_id
1 'polypeptide(L)'
;MGLAQYADNGLFAPRKIADAFHTTREEIARTAGLGKDAIQRKDRIRSGKTQRRLREMIEVVNKVEPRFGSALMAYAWYRSEPLSGFSGQTAMQLVRDGRSDEVLDYIDAVDAGIHA
;
A
#
# COMPACT_ATOMS: atom_id res chain seq x y z
N MET A 1 10.89 0.24 8.48
CA MET A 1 10.94 1.70 8.21
C MET A 1 9.80 2.45 8.93
N GLY A 2 9.89 3.77 9.18
CA GLY A 2 8.85 4.54 9.89
C GLY A 2 7.89 5.32 8.98
N LEU A 3 6.62 5.46 9.37
CA LEU A 3 5.57 6.17 8.59
C LEU A 3 5.93 7.62 8.21
N ALA A 4 6.79 8.28 9.00
CA ALA A 4 7.17 9.67 8.81
C ALA A 4 7.83 9.96 7.44
N GLN A 5 8.52 8.97 6.84
CA GLN A 5 9.17 9.18 5.55
C GLN A 5 8.17 9.37 4.40
N TYR A 6 6.93 8.87 4.55
CA TYR A 6 5.88 8.95 3.55
C TYR A 6 4.98 10.17 3.73
N ALA A 7 5.23 10.99 4.75
CA ALA A 7 4.31 12.04 5.17
C ALA A 7 4.95 13.44 5.14
N ASP A 8 4.09 14.43 4.92
CA ASP A 8 4.35 15.86 5.11
C ASP A 8 3.29 16.43 6.05
N ASN A 9 3.70 17.12 7.11
CA ASN A 9 2.79 17.77 8.06
C ASN A 9 1.66 16.84 8.58
N GLY A 10 2.01 15.59 8.90
CA GLY A 10 1.06 14.59 9.41
C GLY A 10 0.15 13.94 8.37
N LEU A 11 0.34 14.21 7.08
CA LEU A 11 -0.44 13.65 5.99
C LEU A 11 0.44 12.86 5.04
N PHE A 12 -0.04 11.71 4.57
CA PHE A 12 0.63 10.95 3.52
C PHE A 12 0.73 11.77 2.25
N ALA A 13 1.96 11.89 1.75
CA ALA A 13 2.32 12.68 0.59
C ALA A 13 2.61 11.75 -0.61
N PRO A 14 1.74 11.69 -1.64
CA PRO A 14 1.92 10.81 -2.79
C PRO A 14 3.30 10.91 -3.45
N ARG A 15 3.90 12.09 -3.44
CA ARG A 15 5.25 12.31 -3.98
C ARG A 15 6.32 11.53 -3.19
N LYS A 16 6.34 11.66 -1.86
CA LYS A 16 7.32 10.96 -1.02
C LYS A 16 7.19 9.44 -1.12
N ILE A 17 5.95 8.96 -1.23
CA ILE A 17 5.67 7.54 -1.43
C ILE A 17 6.20 7.08 -2.80
N ALA A 18 5.92 7.85 -3.85
CA ALA A 18 6.41 7.56 -5.20
C ALA A 18 7.95 7.55 -5.25
N ASP A 19 8.60 8.51 -4.60
CA ASP A 19 10.06 8.60 -4.51
C ASP A 19 10.63 7.35 -3.80
N ALA A 20 10.05 6.96 -2.65
CA ALA A 20 10.49 5.79 -1.88
C ALA A 20 10.29 4.45 -2.62
N PHE A 21 9.26 4.36 -3.46
CA PHE A 21 8.95 3.16 -4.25
C PHE A 21 9.48 3.23 -5.69
N HIS A 22 10.33 4.21 -6.01
CA HIS A 22 10.89 4.45 -7.34
C HIS A 22 9.85 4.40 -8.47
N THR A 23 8.74 5.10 -8.26
CA THR A 23 7.61 5.11 -9.20
C THR A 23 7.02 6.51 -9.34
N THR A 24 5.85 6.62 -9.97
CA THR A 24 5.13 7.88 -10.19
C THR A 24 3.97 8.05 -9.23
N ARG A 25 3.55 9.29 -8.97
CA ARG A 25 2.36 9.55 -8.15
C ARG A 25 1.13 8.89 -8.77
N GLU A 26 1.04 8.90 -10.10
CA GLU A 26 -0.03 8.29 -10.87
C GLU A 26 -0.10 6.78 -10.66
N GLU A 27 1.05 6.12 -10.52
CA GLU A 27 1.11 4.70 -10.15
C GLU A 27 0.66 4.52 -8.69
N ILE A 28 1.15 5.34 -7.74
CA ILE A 28 0.70 5.29 -6.34
C ILE A 28 -0.82 5.45 -6.22
N ALA A 29 -1.43 6.34 -6.97
CA ALA A 29 -2.87 6.48 -6.98
C ALA A 29 -3.56 5.19 -7.45
N ARG A 30 -3.10 4.60 -8.55
CA ARG A 30 -3.67 3.35 -9.07
C ARG A 30 -3.56 2.21 -8.07
N THR A 31 -2.39 2.05 -7.44
CA THR A 31 -2.11 0.95 -6.51
C THR A 31 -2.80 1.12 -5.16
N ALA A 32 -3.12 2.36 -4.75
CA ALA A 32 -3.98 2.66 -3.61
C ALA A 32 -5.49 2.65 -3.93
N GLY A 33 -5.91 2.39 -5.17
CA GLY A 33 -7.33 2.40 -5.56
C GLY A 33 -7.95 3.78 -5.69
N LEU A 34 -7.12 4.78 -5.97
CA LEU A 34 -7.50 6.17 -6.18
C LEU A 34 -7.54 6.53 -7.66
N GLY A 35 -8.51 7.36 -8.05
CA GLY A 35 -8.51 7.99 -9.37
C GLY A 35 -7.39 9.03 -9.49
N LYS A 36 -6.95 9.31 -10.73
CA LYS A 36 -5.88 10.28 -11.01
C LYS A 36 -6.14 11.66 -10.35
N ASP A 37 -7.39 12.11 -10.30
CA ASP A 37 -7.74 13.43 -9.76
C ASP A 37 -7.60 13.51 -8.23
N ALA A 38 -7.59 12.38 -7.54
CA ALA A 38 -7.44 12.32 -6.08
C ALA A 38 -6.07 12.83 -5.60
N ILE A 39 -5.07 12.78 -6.48
CA ILE A 39 -3.67 13.14 -6.18
C ILE A 39 -3.17 14.37 -6.96
N GLN A 40 -4.00 14.96 -7.83
CA GLN A 40 -3.60 16.13 -8.62
C GLN A 40 -3.77 17.45 -7.86
N ARG A 41 -4.79 17.56 -6.99
CA ARG A 41 -5.10 18.80 -6.27
C ARG A 41 -4.84 18.66 -4.77
N LYS A 42 -4.33 19.74 -4.15
CA LYS A 42 -3.96 19.76 -2.72
C LYS A 42 -5.13 19.44 -1.80
N ASP A 43 -6.33 19.94 -2.09
CA ASP A 43 -7.56 19.64 -1.33
C ASP A 43 -7.94 18.16 -1.41
N ARG A 44 -7.79 17.53 -2.58
CA ARG A 44 -8.12 16.12 -2.79
C ARG A 44 -7.15 15.17 -2.10
N ILE A 45 -5.86 15.50 -2.10
CA ILE A 45 -4.84 14.75 -1.36
C ILE A 45 -5.17 14.73 0.13
N ARG A 46 -5.65 15.85 0.68
CA ARG A 46 -5.99 16.01 2.09
C ARG A 46 -7.31 15.34 2.51
N SER A 47 -8.12 14.90 1.55
CA SER A 47 -9.41 14.28 1.88
C SER A 47 -9.21 13.00 2.68
N GLY A 48 -10.11 12.74 3.63
CA GLY A 48 -10.04 11.54 4.48
C GLY A 48 -10.01 10.25 3.68
N LYS A 49 -10.77 10.16 2.57
CA LYS A 49 -10.75 9.00 1.66
C LYS A 49 -9.38 8.79 1.03
N THR A 50 -8.74 9.83 0.51
CA THR A 50 -7.40 9.73 -0.08
C THR A 50 -6.37 9.31 0.97
N GLN A 51 -6.38 9.96 2.13
CA GLN A 51 -5.44 9.65 3.21
C GLN A 51 -5.61 8.23 3.75
N ARG A 52 -6.85 7.75 3.88
CA ARG A 52 -7.15 6.37 4.27
C ARG A 52 -6.58 5.36 3.26
N ARG A 53 -6.83 5.56 1.96
CA ARG A 53 -6.34 4.64 0.92
C ARG A 53 -4.81 4.60 0.82
N LEU A 54 -4.15 5.76 0.95
CA LEU A 54 -2.69 5.81 1.01
C LEU A 54 -2.15 5.08 2.25
N ARG A 55 -2.81 5.26 3.40
CA ARG A 55 -2.47 4.58 4.65
C ARG A 55 -2.58 3.06 4.53
N GLU A 56 -3.72 2.55 4.07
CA GLU A 56 -3.98 1.10 3.92
C GLU A 56 -2.91 0.43 3.05
N MET A 57 -2.54 1.04 1.92
CA MET A 57 -1.46 0.54 1.07
C MET A 57 -0.11 0.53 1.79
N ILE A 58 0.24 1.61 2.50
CA ILE A 58 1.52 1.73 3.20
C ILE A 58 1.61 0.77 4.39
N GLU A 59 0.51 0.54 5.10
CA GLU A 59 0.45 -0.41 6.20
C GLU A 59 0.79 -1.82 5.72
N VAL A 60 0.18 -2.26 4.62
CA VAL A 60 0.50 -3.56 4.00
C VAL A 60 1.97 -3.63 3.56
N VAL A 61 2.47 -2.62 2.85
CA VAL A 61 3.86 -2.61 2.36
C VAL A 61 4.85 -2.62 3.52
N ASN A 62 4.63 -1.81 4.56
CA ASN A 62 5.52 -1.77 5.73
C ASN A 62 5.46 -3.07 6.53
N LYS A 63 4.31 -3.73 6.62
CA LYS A 63 4.17 -4.99 7.34
C LYS A 63 5.00 -6.10 6.70
N VAL A 64 5.04 -6.14 5.37
CA VAL A 64 5.79 -7.18 4.64
C VAL A 64 7.25 -6.79 4.36
N GLU A 65 7.61 -5.51 4.47
CA GLU A 65 8.96 -4.98 4.22
C GLU A 65 10.09 -5.77 4.92
N PRO A 66 9.98 -6.17 6.19
CA PRO A 66 11.01 -6.96 6.87
C PRO A 66 11.35 -8.29 6.18
N ARG A 67 10.41 -8.90 5.44
CA ARG A 67 10.66 -10.15 4.69
C ARG A 67 11.56 -9.93 3.47
N PHE A 68 11.59 -8.72 2.94
CA PHE A 68 12.34 -8.35 1.73
C PHE A 68 13.56 -7.46 2.01
N GLY A 69 13.60 -6.78 3.16
CA GLY A 69 14.64 -5.80 3.50
C GLY A 69 14.66 -4.57 2.58
N SER A 70 13.58 -4.33 1.83
CA SER A 70 13.48 -3.23 0.87
C SER A 70 12.02 -2.85 0.63
N ALA A 71 11.71 -1.57 0.84
CA ALA A 71 10.39 -1.00 0.54
C ALA A 71 10.01 -1.16 -0.94
N LEU A 72 10.98 -1.07 -1.85
CA LEU A 72 10.76 -1.28 -3.28
C LEU A 72 10.36 -2.73 -3.59
N MET A 73 11.03 -3.71 -2.97
CA MET A 73 10.72 -5.13 -3.17
C MET A 73 9.38 -5.51 -2.52
N ALA A 74 9.09 -4.98 -1.33
CA ALA A 74 7.79 -5.14 -0.69
C ALA A 74 6.65 -4.55 -1.54
N TYR A 75 6.87 -3.38 -2.13
CA TYR A 75 5.93 -2.78 -3.08
C TYR A 75 5.78 -3.61 -4.37
N ALA A 76 6.87 -4.22 -4.86
CA ALA A 76 6.83 -5.11 -6.01
C ALA A 76 6.04 -6.40 -5.72
N TRP A 77 6.17 -6.98 -4.52
CA TRP A 77 5.34 -8.09 -4.06
C TRP A 77 3.86 -7.68 -4.01
N TYR A 78 3.56 -6.55 -3.34
CA TYR A 78 2.20 -6.02 -3.18
C TYR A 78 1.43 -5.92 -4.50
N ARG A 79 2.10 -5.48 -5.58
CA ARG A 79 1.48 -5.31 -6.89
C ARG A 79 1.45 -6.58 -7.75
N SER A 80 2.33 -7.55 -7.52
CA SER A 80 2.61 -8.62 -8.51
C SER A 80 2.28 -10.02 -8.02
N GLU A 81 2.37 -10.29 -6.72
CA GLU A 81 2.29 -11.65 -6.19
C GLU A 81 0.87 -11.98 -5.73
N PRO A 82 0.23 -13.03 -6.28
CA PRO A 82 -1.04 -13.54 -5.79
C PRO A 82 -0.94 -14.07 -4.36
N LEU A 83 -2.01 -13.87 -3.58
CA LEU A 83 -2.11 -14.43 -2.23
C LEU A 83 -2.85 -15.77 -2.28
N SER A 84 -2.32 -16.79 -1.59
CA SER A 84 -3.02 -18.07 -1.47
C SER A 84 -4.35 -17.88 -0.72
N GLY A 85 -5.39 -18.60 -1.14
CA GLY A 85 -6.74 -18.45 -0.58
C GLY A 85 -7.55 -17.27 -1.13
N PHE A 86 -6.97 -16.40 -1.96
CA PHE A 86 -7.66 -15.23 -2.54
C PHE A 86 -7.91 -15.36 -4.05
N SER A 87 -8.14 -16.57 -4.56
CA SER A 87 -8.50 -16.81 -5.97
C SER A 87 -7.54 -16.17 -6.99
N GLY A 88 -6.25 -16.13 -6.68
CA GLY A 88 -5.22 -15.53 -7.54
C GLY A 88 -5.14 -14.00 -7.47
N GLN A 89 -5.86 -13.35 -6.55
CA GLN A 89 -5.77 -11.90 -6.36
C GLN A 89 -4.48 -11.50 -5.66
N THR A 90 -3.89 -10.38 -6.07
CA THR A 90 -2.75 -9.76 -5.38
C THR A 90 -3.20 -8.92 -4.19
N ALA A 91 -2.28 -8.62 -3.27
CA ALA A 91 -2.53 -7.69 -2.17
C ALA A 91 -3.05 -6.33 -2.66
N MET A 92 -2.52 -5.82 -3.78
CA MET A 92 -3.01 -4.59 -4.42
C MET A 92 -4.47 -4.68 -4.83
N GLN A 93 -4.91 -5.79 -5.42
CA GLN A 93 -6.29 -5.94 -5.84
C GLN A 93 -7.23 -5.95 -4.63
N LEU A 94 -6.86 -6.66 -3.57
CA LEU A 94 -7.64 -6.73 -2.33
C LEU A 94 -7.73 -5.36 -1.63
N VAL A 95 -6.62 -4.63 -1.49
CA VAL A 95 -6.64 -3.26 -0.91
C VAL A 95 -7.48 -2.31 -1.76
N ARG A 96 -7.43 -2.42 -3.09
CA ARG A 96 -8.30 -1.62 -3.98
C ARG A 96 -9.78 -1.93 -3.75
N ASP A 97 -10.12 -3.17 -3.46
CA ASP A 97 -11.47 -3.62 -3.13
C ASP A 97 -11.90 -3.27 -1.69
N GLY A 98 -11.02 -2.63 -0.90
CA GLY A 98 -11.29 -2.23 0.49
C GLY A 98 -11.09 -3.36 1.50
N ARG A 99 -10.40 -4.42 1.10
CA ARG A 99 -10.12 -5.63 1.89
C ARG A 99 -8.69 -5.59 2.46
N SER A 100 -8.24 -4.44 2.95
CA SER A 100 -6.89 -4.27 3.51
C SER A 100 -6.68 -5.14 4.75
N ASP A 101 -7.70 -5.25 5.60
CA ASP A 101 -7.62 -6.01 6.85
C ASP A 101 -7.36 -7.50 6.56
N GLU A 102 -8.02 -8.06 5.55
CA GLU A 102 -7.80 -9.45 5.12
C GLU A 102 -6.36 -9.70 4.62
N VAL A 103 -5.73 -8.70 3.99
CA VAL A 103 -4.32 -8.79 3.59
C VAL A 103 -3.40 -8.78 4.80
N LEU A 104 -3.68 -7.93 5.80
CA LEU A 104 -2.90 -7.86 7.03
C LEU A 104 -3.02 -9.17 7.82
N ASP A 105 -4.22 -9.71 7.95
CA ASP A 105 -4.50 -11.00 8.59
C ASP A 105 -3.78 -12.15 7.87
N TYR A 106 -3.80 -12.15 6.53
CA TYR A 106 -3.03 -13.12 5.74
C TYR A 106 -1.53 -13.03 6.03
N ILE A 107 -0.97 -11.81 6.07
CA ILE A 107 0.45 -11.61 6.39
C ILE A 107 0.74 -12.14 7.80
N ASP A 108 -0.10 -11.83 8.79
CA ASP A 108 0.05 -12.34 10.16
C ASP A 108 0.00 -13.86 10.25
N ALA A 109 -0.93 -14.50 9.55
CA ALA A 109 -1.02 -15.96 9.49
C ALA A 109 0.26 -16.58 8.90
N VAL A 110 0.77 -16.02 7.81
CA VAL A 110 2.02 -16.47 7.18
C VAL A 110 3.22 -16.29 8.12
N ASP A 111 3.33 -15.16 8.82
CA ASP A 111 4.43 -14.91 9.78
C ASP A 111 4.35 -15.83 11.01
N ALA A 112 3.14 -16.23 11.40
CA ALA A 112 2.93 -17.21 12.46
C ALA A 112 3.23 -18.66 12.02
N GLY A 113 3.56 -18.90 10.74
CA GLY A 113 3.76 -20.23 10.17
C GLY A 113 2.45 -21.01 9.96
N ILE A 114 1.32 -20.32 9.97
CA ILE A 114 0.00 -20.90 9.67
C ILE A 114 -0.16 -20.88 8.15
N HIS A 115 0.00 -22.03 7.51
CA HIS A 115 -0.29 -22.20 6.09
C HIS A 115 -1.79 -22.42 5.90
N ALA A 116 -2.47 -21.47 5.26
CA ALA A 116 -3.84 -21.62 4.76
C ALA A 116 -3.87 -22.44 3.47
#